data_AF-A0A849IIY9-F1
#
_entry.id   AF-A0A849IIY9-F1
#
_cell.length_a   1.000
_cell.length_b   1.000
_cell.length_c   1.000
_cell.angle_alpha   90.00
_cell.angle_beta   90.00
_cell.angle_gamma   90.00
#
_symmetry.space_group_name_H-M   'P 1'
#
loop_
_entity.id
_entity.type
_entity.pdbx_description
1 polymer ?
#
loop_
_entity_poly.entity_id
_entity_poly.type
_entity_poly.pdbx_seq_one_letter_code
_entity_poly.pdbx_strand_id
1 'polypeptide(L)'
;MRHGPIRPLHIVALALGVGLCAALVPGTVLASSHAQKSTVPVTAPKPYVVAIDPGHGGYDPGAISPYNGLEEKNVTLSVGLDLRQLLEAEGVKVVMSRTKDVFVSIPQAEAVADNNHANVFVSLWVNDWSTTSLEGVTVFTPHSFDVPFANSIDAGLGRSIAAFGMGNRGVQPLPQLWVHAPMPTVTIEAGFMSNQKDSVLLAEPAFREALAQGINNGILAFAPQIAKLRTQELAYQVAQAKARAARQLAAIRARQGAGLVEWGLVLVILAVLFFLAVYQDTLGRGLRWSFAQGRARAPRLARRGGLAFLRSLTPAPRQPRARRARPSSAPTGRRLPRATRPGSPPPAWRRAGPGTRPQRVAEMVHPDDGHRHRRGRGSVYDDLSL
;
A
#
# COMPACT_ATOMS: atom_id res chain seq x y z
N MET A 1 88.22 13.55 17.70
CA MET A 1 87.58 12.40 17.03
C MET A 1 86.36 12.92 16.27
N ARG A 2 86.25 12.57 14.99
CA ARG A 2 85.24 13.08 14.04
C ARG A 2 83.82 12.79 14.54
N HIS A 3 82.96 13.81 14.61
CA HIS A 3 81.52 13.61 14.66
C HIS A 3 81.09 12.98 13.34
N GLY A 4 80.73 11.70 13.37
CA GLY A 4 80.14 11.04 12.21
C GLY A 4 78.80 11.72 11.89
N PRO A 5 78.54 12.06 10.62
CA PRO A 5 77.26 12.64 10.24
C PRO A 5 76.13 11.67 10.58
N ILE A 6 75.00 12.21 11.04
CA ILE A 6 73.74 11.47 11.18
C ILE A 6 73.52 10.70 9.88
N ARG A 7 73.52 9.37 9.93
CA ARG A 7 73.48 8.54 8.73
C ARG A 7 72.22 8.89 7.92
N PRO A 8 72.34 9.21 6.62
CA PRO A 8 71.21 9.63 5.78
C PRO A 8 70.08 8.58 5.68
N LEU A 9 70.35 7.32 6.05
CA LEU A 9 69.36 6.25 6.14
C LEU A 9 68.20 6.52 7.12
N HIS A 10 68.41 7.25 8.22
CA HIS A 10 67.32 7.54 9.17
C HIS A 10 66.34 8.60 8.64
N ILE A 11 66.81 9.54 7.82
CA ILE A 11 65.98 10.56 7.18
C ILE A 11 65.19 9.96 6.00
N VAL A 12 65.81 9.05 5.24
CA VAL A 12 65.15 8.30 4.15
C VAL A 12 64.07 7.36 4.69
N ALA A 13 64.30 6.70 5.83
CA ALA A 13 63.28 5.90 6.52
C ALA A 13 62.12 6.77 7.08
N LEU A 14 62.41 8.00 7.52
CA LEU A 14 61.42 8.98 7.98
C LEU A 14 60.49 9.44 6.85
N ALA A 15 61.04 9.73 5.68
CA ALA A 15 60.30 10.16 4.49
C ALA A 15 59.43 9.02 3.91
N LEU A 16 59.93 7.78 3.93
CA LEU A 16 59.19 6.62 3.44
C LEU A 16 58.08 6.18 4.39
N GLY A 17 58.28 6.23 5.71
CA GLY A 17 57.27 5.82 6.69
C GLY A 17 56.05 6.76 6.81
N VAL A 18 56.29 8.09 6.73
CA VAL A 18 55.20 9.09 6.74
C VAL A 18 54.50 9.16 5.37
N GLY A 19 55.25 9.02 4.27
CA GLY A 19 54.69 8.97 2.92
C GLY A 19 53.77 7.77 2.67
N LEU A 20 54.09 6.59 3.21
CA LEU A 20 53.28 5.39 3.02
C LEU A 20 51.94 5.45 3.78
N CYS A 21 51.89 6.09 4.96
CA CYS A 21 50.65 6.25 5.72
C CYS A 21 49.77 7.40 5.19
N ALA A 22 50.37 8.47 4.67
CA ALA A 22 49.64 9.58 4.05
C ALA A 22 49.04 9.24 2.67
N ALA A 23 49.60 8.25 1.96
CA ALA A 23 49.09 7.80 0.67
C ALA A 23 47.92 6.79 0.77
N LEU A 24 47.71 6.15 1.92
CA LEU A 24 46.69 5.10 2.12
C LEU A 24 45.32 5.61 2.58
N VAL A 25 45.20 6.90 2.96
CA VAL A 25 43.98 7.46 3.57
C VAL A 25 43.14 8.37 2.64
N PRO A 26 43.70 9.17 1.71
CA PRO A 26 42.85 10.08 0.90
C PRO A 26 42.16 9.42 -0.30
N GLY A 27 42.69 8.28 -0.80
CA GLY A 27 42.24 7.66 -2.05
C GLY A 27 40.86 6.99 -1.98
N THR A 28 40.42 6.57 -0.79
CA THR A 28 39.12 5.89 -0.61
C THR A 28 37.96 6.88 -0.37
N VAL A 29 38.25 8.11 0.06
CA VAL A 29 37.24 9.14 0.33
C VAL A 29 36.79 9.84 -0.96
N LEU A 30 37.70 10.02 -1.93
CA LEU A 30 37.41 10.75 -3.17
C LEU A 30 36.70 9.91 -4.26
N ALA A 31 36.71 8.58 -4.16
CA ALA A 31 36.05 7.70 -5.13
C ALA A 31 34.51 7.58 -4.92
N SER A 32 33.96 8.14 -3.84
CA SER A 32 32.53 8.04 -3.52
C SER A 32 31.65 9.17 -4.10
N SER A 33 32.22 10.17 -4.76
CA SER A 33 31.46 11.36 -5.22
C SER A 33 30.82 11.23 -6.60
N HIS A 34 31.17 10.23 -7.41
CA HIS A 34 30.76 10.15 -8.82
C HIS A 34 29.50 9.31 -9.11
N ALA A 35 28.73 8.91 -8.08
CA ALA A 35 27.53 8.10 -8.26
C ALA A 35 26.23 8.83 -7.88
N GLN A 36 26.07 10.08 -8.30
CA GLN A 36 24.74 10.71 -8.40
C GLN A 36 24.40 10.93 -9.87
N LYS A 37 24.18 9.84 -10.61
CA LYS A 37 23.43 9.94 -11.86
C LYS A 37 22.01 10.35 -11.47
N SER A 38 21.64 11.57 -11.84
CA SER A 38 20.32 12.17 -11.64
C SER A 38 19.22 11.18 -12.03
N THR A 39 18.55 10.60 -11.04
CA THR A 39 17.32 9.83 -11.27
C THR A 39 16.20 10.85 -11.39
N VAL A 40 15.78 11.16 -12.61
CA VAL A 40 14.49 11.84 -12.81
C VAL A 40 13.44 11.05 -12.01
N PRO A 41 12.63 11.71 -11.14
CA PRO A 41 11.59 11.00 -10.40
C PRO A 41 10.62 10.38 -11.40
N VAL A 42 10.57 9.04 -11.45
CA VAL A 42 9.51 8.35 -12.19
C VAL A 42 8.22 8.65 -11.44
N THR A 43 7.23 9.23 -12.12
CA THR A 43 5.91 9.51 -11.54
C THR A 43 5.00 8.31 -11.77
N ALA A 44 4.18 7.94 -10.78
CA ALA A 44 3.24 6.85 -10.92
C ALA A 44 2.16 7.22 -11.97
N PRO A 45 1.78 6.31 -12.88
CA PRO A 45 0.64 6.55 -13.75
C PRO A 45 -0.65 6.69 -12.94
N LYS A 46 -1.58 7.54 -13.42
CA LYS A 46 -2.93 7.61 -12.84
C LYS A 46 -3.68 6.32 -13.21
N PRO A 47 -4.22 5.56 -12.24
CA PRO A 47 -4.92 4.31 -12.54
C PRO A 47 -6.24 4.59 -13.27
N TYR A 48 -6.68 3.62 -14.07
CA TYR A 48 -8.05 3.58 -14.54
C TYR A 48 -8.96 3.13 -13.39
N VAL A 49 -10.06 3.83 -13.16
CA VAL A 49 -10.95 3.63 -12.02
C VAL A 49 -12.29 3.07 -12.49
N VAL A 50 -12.68 1.91 -12.00
CA VAL A 50 -14.02 1.34 -12.24
C VAL A 50 -14.79 1.39 -10.93
N ALA A 51 -15.97 2.01 -10.95
CA ALA A 51 -16.90 1.94 -9.84
C ALA A 51 -17.92 0.81 -10.08
N ILE A 52 -18.13 -0.02 -9.05
CA ILE A 52 -19.06 -1.16 -9.09
C ILE A 52 -20.08 -0.97 -7.97
N ASP A 53 -21.35 -1.08 -8.33
CA ASP A 53 -22.46 -0.98 -7.40
C ASP A 53 -23.27 -2.27 -7.37
N PRO A 54 -23.01 -3.17 -6.41
CA PRO A 54 -23.92 -4.26 -6.12
C PRO A 54 -25.24 -3.72 -5.57
N GLY A 55 -26.34 -3.81 -6.32
CA GLY A 55 -27.65 -3.32 -5.90
C GLY A 55 -28.15 -3.95 -4.59
N HIS A 56 -29.06 -3.25 -3.91
CA HIS A 56 -29.68 -3.67 -2.63
C HIS A 56 -28.68 -3.85 -1.46
N GLY A 57 -29.04 -4.67 -0.46
CA GLY A 57 -28.19 -5.02 0.68
C GLY A 57 -28.80 -4.67 2.04
N GLY A 58 -28.28 -5.31 3.08
CA GLY A 58 -28.75 -5.17 4.45
C GLY A 58 -30.22 -5.58 4.58
N TYR A 59 -31.05 -4.62 4.98
CA TYR A 59 -32.49 -4.83 5.18
C TYR A 59 -33.27 -4.97 3.86
N ASP A 60 -32.67 -4.58 2.74
CA ASP A 60 -33.29 -4.66 1.42
C ASP A 60 -32.76 -5.92 0.69
N PRO A 61 -33.55 -7.00 0.59
CA PRO A 61 -33.12 -8.21 -0.09
C PRO A 61 -33.11 -8.08 -1.62
N GLY A 62 -33.76 -7.04 -2.16
CA GLY A 62 -34.16 -6.99 -3.57
C GLY A 62 -35.21 -8.03 -3.89
N ALA A 63 -35.24 -8.49 -5.14
CA ALA A 63 -36.07 -9.60 -5.57
C ALA A 63 -35.68 -10.90 -4.83
N ILE A 64 -36.69 -11.71 -4.50
CA ILE A 64 -36.49 -13.03 -3.89
C ILE A 64 -37.13 -14.05 -4.81
N SER A 65 -36.32 -14.99 -5.30
CA SER A 65 -36.83 -16.06 -6.15
C SER A 65 -37.86 -16.92 -5.42
N PRO A 66 -39.04 -17.16 -6.03
CA PRO A 66 -40.04 -18.06 -5.45
C PRO A 66 -39.63 -19.54 -5.56
N TYR A 67 -38.58 -19.87 -6.33
CA TYR A 67 -38.20 -21.25 -6.63
C TYR A 67 -37.14 -21.80 -5.65
N ASN A 68 -36.22 -20.96 -5.22
CA ASN A 68 -35.08 -21.37 -4.38
C ASN A 68 -34.77 -20.40 -3.23
N GLY A 69 -35.57 -19.33 -3.05
CA GLY A 69 -35.35 -18.34 -2.00
C GLY A 69 -34.09 -17.49 -2.19
N LEU A 70 -33.47 -17.53 -3.37
CA LEU A 70 -32.29 -16.71 -3.68
C LEU A 70 -32.67 -15.23 -3.63
N GLU A 71 -31.92 -14.47 -2.83
CA GLU A 71 -32.07 -13.03 -2.72
C GLU A 71 -31.12 -12.33 -3.69
N GLU A 72 -31.64 -11.34 -4.42
CA GLU A 72 -30.89 -10.53 -5.37
C GLU A 72 -29.63 -9.91 -4.77
N LYS A 73 -29.71 -9.34 -3.57
CA LYS A 73 -28.56 -8.72 -2.90
C LYS A 73 -27.33 -9.63 -2.76
N ASN A 74 -27.54 -10.95 -2.70
CA ASN A 74 -26.48 -11.95 -2.56
C ASN A 74 -25.84 -12.24 -3.92
N VAL A 75 -26.66 -12.30 -4.97
CA VAL A 75 -26.18 -12.47 -6.35
C VAL A 75 -25.35 -11.26 -6.77
N THR A 76 -25.88 -10.05 -6.60
CA THR A 76 -25.22 -8.80 -7.01
C THR A 76 -23.91 -8.61 -6.25
N LEU A 77 -23.86 -8.92 -4.94
CA LEU A 77 -22.63 -8.85 -4.16
C LEU A 77 -21.59 -9.85 -4.62
N SER A 78 -21.99 -11.10 -4.89
CA SER A 78 -21.07 -12.15 -5.38
C SER A 78 -20.44 -11.71 -6.71
N VAL A 79 -21.26 -11.37 -7.70
CA VAL A 79 -20.79 -10.94 -9.03
C VAL A 79 -19.89 -9.71 -8.91
N GLY A 80 -20.25 -8.74 -8.06
CA GLY A 80 -19.46 -7.53 -7.86
C GLY A 80 -18.08 -7.79 -7.23
N LEU A 81 -17.99 -8.72 -6.28
CA LEU A 81 -16.71 -9.11 -5.66
C LEU A 81 -15.82 -9.88 -6.64
N ASP A 82 -16.39 -10.79 -7.42
CA ASP A 82 -15.67 -11.55 -8.44
C ASP A 82 -15.14 -10.59 -9.53
N LEU A 83 -15.98 -9.66 -10.01
CA LEU A 83 -15.60 -8.64 -10.97
C LEU A 83 -14.48 -7.74 -10.44
N ARG A 84 -14.57 -7.34 -9.17
CA ARG A 84 -13.51 -6.57 -8.51
C ARG A 84 -12.17 -7.30 -8.58
N GLN A 85 -12.15 -8.58 -8.24
CA GLN A 85 -10.92 -9.37 -8.24
C GLN A 85 -10.31 -9.46 -9.64
N LEU A 86 -11.13 -9.70 -10.66
CA LEU A 86 -10.68 -9.75 -12.06
C LEU A 86 -10.07 -8.41 -12.51
N LEU A 87 -10.74 -7.30 -12.23
CA LEU A 87 -10.26 -5.97 -12.61
C LEU A 87 -8.99 -5.56 -11.85
N GLU A 88 -8.91 -5.84 -10.55
CA GLU A 88 -7.69 -5.57 -9.76
C GLU A 88 -6.48 -6.34 -10.31
N ALA A 89 -6.67 -7.57 -10.81
CA ALA A 89 -5.61 -8.35 -11.47
C ALA A 89 -5.11 -7.71 -12.78
N GLU A 90 -5.94 -6.90 -13.43
CA GLU A 90 -5.61 -6.09 -14.62
C GLU A 90 -4.97 -4.74 -14.26
N GLY A 91 -4.76 -4.46 -12.98
CA GLY A 91 -4.19 -3.18 -12.51
C GLY A 91 -5.20 -2.03 -12.51
N VAL A 92 -6.49 -2.34 -12.60
CA VAL A 92 -7.58 -1.35 -12.48
C VAL A 92 -7.80 -1.03 -11.00
N LYS A 93 -7.99 0.25 -10.68
CA LYS A 93 -8.45 0.66 -9.34
C LYS A 93 -9.96 0.45 -9.27
N VAL A 94 -10.40 -0.47 -8.42
CA VAL A 94 -11.83 -0.72 -8.21
C VAL A 94 -12.33 0.04 -6.98
N VAL A 95 -13.49 0.68 -7.12
CA VAL A 95 -14.23 1.28 -6.01
C VAL A 95 -15.60 0.64 -5.95
N MET A 96 -16.02 0.17 -4.79
CA MET A 96 -17.31 -0.46 -4.62
C MET A 96 -18.24 0.37 -3.73
N SER A 97 -19.52 0.46 -4.09
CA SER A 97 -20.55 1.05 -3.21
C SER A 97 -20.67 0.27 -1.90
N ARG A 98 -20.63 -1.07 -1.98
CA ARG A 98 -20.56 -2.00 -0.85
C ARG A 98 -19.69 -3.22 -1.13
N THR A 99 -19.09 -3.77 -0.08
CA THR A 99 -18.28 -5.01 -0.11
C THR A 99 -18.79 -6.07 0.87
N LYS A 100 -19.93 -5.80 1.52
CA LYS A 100 -20.58 -6.62 2.53
C LYS A 100 -22.09 -6.48 2.39
N ASP A 101 -22.85 -7.27 3.14
CA ASP A 101 -24.30 -7.16 3.21
C ASP A 101 -24.73 -5.93 4.04
N VAL A 102 -24.71 -4.77 3.39
CA VAL A 102 -25.15 -3.48 3.95
C VAL A 102 -25.96 -2.74 2.89
N PHE A 103 -27.00 -2.04 3.32
CA PHE A 103 -27.79 -1.22 2.41
C PHE A 103 -26.99 0.01 1.96
N VAL A 104 -26.98 0.28 0.66
CA VAL A 104 -26.48 1.52 0.05
C VAL A 104 -27.52 2.02 -0.93
N SER A 105 -27.92 3.28 -0.80
CA SER A 105 -28.87 3.88 -1.75
C SER A 105 -28.19 4.24 -3.07
N ILE A 106 -28.95 4.28 -4.16
CA ILE A 106 -28.43 4.62 -5.50
C ILE A 106 -27.67 5.96 -5.51
N PRO A 107 -28.19 7.07 -4.92
CA PRO A 107 -27.43 8.33 -4.90
C PRO A 107 -26.11 8.22 -4.11
N GLN A 108 -26.04 7.37 -3.09
CA GLN A 108 -24.79 7.11 -2.38
C GLN A 108 -23.80 6.32 -3.24
N ALA A 109 -24.27 5.33 -4.02
CA ALA A 109 -23.43 4.57 -4.93
C ALA A 109 -22.85 5.46 -6.04
N GLU A 110 -23.69 6.32 -6.64
CA GLU A 110 -23.26 7.32 -7.64
C GLU A 110 -22.26 8.32 -7.04
N ALA A 111 -22.53 8.81 -5.83
CA ALA A 111 -21.59 9.69 -5.13
C ALA A 111 -20.26 9.00 -4.83
N VAL A 112 -20.25 7.70 -4.51
CA VAL A 112 -19.01 6.93 -4.35
C VAL A 112 -18.22 6.88 -5.66
N ALA A 113 -18.89 6.69 -6.80
CA ALA A 113 -18.25 6.70 -8.12
C ALA A 113 -17.67 8.08 -8.47
N ASP A 114 -18.47 9.14 -8.31
CA ASP A 114 -18.08 10.52 -8.65
C ASP A 114 -16.94 11.04 -7.76
N ASN A 115 -17.04 10.85 -6.44
CA ASN A 115 -16.00 11.27 -5.48
C ASN A 115 -14.67 10.55 -5.69
N ASN A 116 -14.67 9.38 -6.35
CA ASN A 116 -13.46 8.65 -6.69
C ASN A 116 -12.98 8.89 -8.12
N HIS A 117 -13.66 9.78 -8.86
CA HIS A 117 -13.39 10.09 -10.25
C HIS A 117 -13.37 8.81 -11.10
N ALA A 118 -14.39 7.96 -10.93
CA ALA A 118 -14.53 6.75 -11.70
C ALA A 118 -14.58 7.07 -13.20
N ASN A 119 -13.88 6.26 -14.00
CA ASN A 119 -13.90 6.35 -15.46
C ASN A 119 -15.18 5.73 -16.03
N VAL A 120 -15.71 4.69 -15.39
CA VAL A 120 -16.98 4.04 -15.72
C VAL A 120 -17.67 3.56 -14.44
N PHE A 121 -19.00 3.40 -14.52
CA PHE A 121 -19.83 2.88 -13.45
C PHE A 121 -20.65 1.68 -13.90
N VAL A 122 -20.60 0.59 -13.13
CA VAL A 122 -21.35 -0.64 -13.37
C VAL A 122 -22.25 -0.91 -12.18
N SER A 123 -23.56 -0.80 -12.36
CA SER A 123 -24.55 -1.15 -11.35
C SER A 123 -25.14 -2.54 -11.67
N LEU A 124 -25.19 -3.43 -10.68
CA LEU A 124 -25.53 -4.85 -10.82
C LEU A 124 -26.86 -5.15 -10.11
N TRP A 125 -27.80 -5.74 -10.84
CA TRP A 125 -29.17 -6.02 -10.43
C TRP A 125 -29.65 -7.38 -10.96
N VAL A 126 -30.81 -7.83 -10.51
CA VAL A 126 -31.50 -8.98 -11.09
C VAL A 126 -32.99 -8.64 -11.23
N ASN A 127 -33.52 -8.80 -12.44
CA ASN A 127 -34.91 -8.48 -12.73
C ASN A 127 -35.88 -9.33 -11.91
N ASP A 128 -37.09 -8.81 -11.74
CA ASP A 128 -38.26 -9.55 -11.27
C ASP A 128 -39.49 -9.04 -12.01
N TRP A 129 -40.33 -9.97 -12.49
CA TRP A 129 -41.51 -9.62 -13.28
C TRP A 129 -42.64 -10.63 -13.11
N SER A 130 -43.89 -10.18 -13.26
CA SER A 130 -45.07 -11.05 -13.14
C SER A 130 -45.13 -12.14 -14.20
N THR A 131 -44.60 -11.87 -15.40
CA THR A 131 -44.48 -12.85 -16.48
C THR A 131 -43.22 -13.69 -16.26
N THR A 132 -43.40 -14.88 -15.69
CA THR A 132 -42.31 -15.78 -15.30
C THR A 132 -41.58 -16.43 -16.48
N SER A 133 -42.07 -16.24 -17.72
CA SER A 133 -41.40 -16.71 -18.94
C SER A 133 -40.35 -15.75 -19.49
N LEU A 134 -40.25 -14.51 -18.97
CA LEU A 134 -39.15 -13.61 -19.33
C LEU A 134 -37.85 -14.13 -18.75
N GLU A 135 -36.80 -14.19 -19.56
CA GLU A 135 -35.48 -14.67 -19.16
C GLU A 135 -34.37 -13.87 -19.84
N GLY A 136 -33.17 -13.98 -19.29
CA GLY A 136 -31.94 -13.49 -19.90
C GLY A 136 -31.41 -12.20 -19.30
N VAL A 137 -30.12 -11.98 -19.56
CA VAL A 137 -29.38 -10.79 -19.14
C VAL A 137 -29.79 -9.58 -19.98
N THR A 138 -29.92 -8.41 -19.35
CA THR A 138 -30.19 -7.13 -20.03
C THR A 138 -29.19 -6.06 -19.60
N VAL A 139 -28.75 -5.21 -20.53
CA VAL A 139 -27.88 -4.07 -20.22
C VAL A 139 -28.66 -2.77 -20.47
N PHE A 140 -29.06 -2.09 -19.40
CA PHE A 140 -29.74 -0.80 -19.47
C PHE A 140 -28.77 0.36 -19.48
N THR A 141 -29.17 1.44 -20.15
CA THR A 141 -28.38 2.65 -20.29
C THR A 141 -29.24 3.92 -20.22
N PRO A 142 -28.94 4.89 -19.32
CA PRO A 142 -29.73 6.10 -19.16
C PRO A 142 -29.46 7.16 -20.24
N HIS A 143 -28.23 7.28 -20.73
CA HIS A 143 -27.86 8.29 -21.72
C HIS A 143 -27.41 7.67 -23.04
N SER A 144 -27.43 8.46 -24.11
CA SER A 144 -26.92 8.02 -25.41
C SER A 144 -25.40 7.84 -25.44
N PHE A 145 -24.65 8.62 -24.64
CA PHE A 145 -23.18 8.53 -24.59
C PHE A 145 -22.68 7.26 -23.89
N ASP A 146 -23.54 6.59 -23.14
CA ASP A 146 -23.26 5.32 -22.45
C ASP A 146 -23.30 4.11 -23.40
N VAL A 147 -23.99 4.22 -24.54
CA VAL A 147 -24.23 3.11 -25.49
C VAL A 147 -22.96 2.39 -25.96
N PRO A 148 -21.85 3.06 -26.30
CA PRO A 148 -20.61 2.36 -26.66
C PRO A 148 -20.05 1.48 -25.52
N PHE A 149 -20.20 1.93 -24.27
CA PHE A 149 -19.80 1.16 -23.10
C PHE A 149 -20.74 -0.03 -22.91
N ALA A 150 -22.06 0.21 -22.97
CA ALA A 150 -23.09 -0.82 -22.88
C ALA A 150 -22.91 -1.93 -23.92
N ASN A 151 -22.64 -1.58 -25.19
CA ASN A 151 -22.39 -2.56 -26.25
C ASN A 151 -21.14 -3.42 -25.99
N SER A 152 -20.10 -2.83 -25.40
CA SER A 152 -18.89 -3.57 -25.05
C SER A 152 -19.17 -4.58 -23.91
N ILE A 153 -19.96 -4.16 -22.92
CA ILE A 153 -20.43 -5.01 -21.82
C ILE A 153 -21.31 -6.15 -22.34
N ASP A 154 -22.31 -5.85 -23.15
CA ASP A 154 -23.22 -6.82 -23.76
C ASP A 154 -22.46 -7.87 -24.58
N ALA A 155 -21.51 -7.45 -25.43
CA ALA A 155 -20.69 -8.36 -26.21
C ALA A 155 -19.83 -9.28 -25.32
N GLY A 156 -19.31 -8.76 -24.19
CA GLY A 156 -18.57 -9.54 -23.21
C GLY A 156 -19.45 -10.57 -22.51
N LEU A 157 -20.61 -10.15 -22.02
CA LEU A 157 -21.63 -11.01 -21.39
C LEU A 157 -22.10 -12.10 -22.33
N GLY A 158 -22.55 -11.75 -23.54
CA GLY A 158 -23.08 -12.69 -24.52
C GLY A 158 -22.13 -13.85 -24.84
N ARG A 159 -20.81 -13.60 -24.89
CA ARG A 159 -19.82 -14.66 -25.06
C ARG A 159 -19.65 -15.53 -23.81
N SER A 160 -19.57 -14.91 -22.64
CA SER A 160 -19.28 -15.63 -21.40
C SER A 160 -20.45 -16.48 -20.90
N ILE A 161 -21.69 -16.05 -21.12
CA ILE A 161 -22.89 -16.73 -20.62
C ILE A 161 -23.44 -17.78 -21.59
N ALA A 162 -23.00 -17.79 -22.86
CA ALA A 162 -23.53 -18.65 -23.91
C ALA A 162 -23.47 -20.14 -23.54
N ALA A 163 -22.40 -20.59 -22.88
CA ALA A 163 -22.23 -22.00 -22.48
C ALA A 163 -23.26 -22.47 -21.43
N PHE A 164 -23.89 -21.54 -20.71
CA PHE A 164 -24.92 -21.83 -19.71
C PHE A 164 -26.33 -21.83 -20.32
N GLY A 165 -26.48 -21.50 -21.60
CA GLY A 165 -27.78 -21.36 -22.25
C GLY A 165 -28.61 -20.19 -21.71
N MET A 166 -27.98 -19.24 -21.03
CA MET A 166 -28.62 -18.01 -20.56
C MET A 166 -28.98 -17.11 -21.76
N GLY A 167 -30.19 -16.56 -21.75
CA GLY A 167 -30.64 -15.61 -22.77
C GLY A 167 -29.85 -14.30 -22.71
N ASN A 168 -29.68 -13.63 -23.85
CA ASN A 168 -29.16 -12.26 -23.89
C ASN A 168 -30.18 -11.34 -24.57
N ARG A 169 -30.67 -10.34 -23.83
CA ARG A 169 -31.67 -9.37 -24.28
C ARG A 169 -31.06 -8.07 -24.82
N GLY A 170 -29.73 -8.00 -24.87
CA GLY A 170 -28.99 -6.90 -25.47
C GLY A 170 -29.00 -5.61 -24.66
N VAL A 171 -28.54 -4.55 -25.33
CA VAL A 171 -28.55 -3.18 -24.80
C VAL A 171 -29.92 -2.54 -24.99
N GLN A 172 -30.46 -1.96 -23.93
CA GLN A 172 -31.75 -1.29 -23.94
C GLN A 172 -31.61 0.14 -23.38
N PRO A 173 -31.77 1.18 -24.23
CA PRO A 173 -31.84 2.56 -23.75
C PRO A 173 -33.06 2.78 -22.87
N LEU A 174 -32.84 3.36 -21.68
CA LEU A 174 -33.89 3.64 -20.71
C LEU A 174 -33.62 4.98 -20.01
N PRO A 175 -33.97 6.13 -20.63
CA PRO A 175 -33.73 7.45 -20.05
C PRO A 175 -34.36 7.70 -18.68
N GLN A 176 -35.38 6.93 -18.31
CA GLN A 176 -36.08 6.97 -17.03
C GLN A 176 -35.52 5.98 -15.99
N LEU A 177 -34.36 5.37 -16.24
CA LEU A 177 -33.69 4.48 -15.29
C LEU A 177 -33.47 5.21 -13.95
N TRP A 178 -33.29 4.50 -12.84
CA TRP A 178 -33.03 5.13 -11.54
C TRP A 178 -31.54 5.42 -11.30
N VAL A 179 -30.65 4.84 -12.12
CA VAL A 179 -29.20 5.03 -12.10
C VAL A 179 -28.79 6.00 -13.21
N HIS A 180 -28.14 7.10 -12.84
CA HIS A 180 -27.74 8.22 -13.70
C HIS A 180 -26.39 8.81 -13.26
N ALA A 181 -25.33 8.00 -13.24
CA ALA A 181 -24.01 8.51 -12.88
C ALA A 181 -23.41 9.38 -14.01
N PRO A 182 -22.58 10.40 -13.69
CA PRO A 182 -22.11 11.40 -14.66
C PRO A 182 -20.98 10.90 -15.59
N MET A 183 -20.46 9.69 -15.37
CA MET A 183 -19.51 9.00 -16.24
C MET A 183 -20.23 7.92 -17.05
N PRO A 184 -19.60 7.30 -18.07
CA PRO A 184 -20.21 6.20 -18.79
C PRO A 184 -20.71 5.09 -17.84
N THR A 185 -22.01 4.79 -17.92
CA THR A 185 -22.74 4.01 -16.92
C THR A 185 -23.59 2.93 -17.55
N VAL A 186 -23.59 1.75 -16.93
CA VAL A 186 -24.52 0.66 -17.26
C VAL A 186 -25.22 0.14 -16.02
N THR A 187 -26.47 -0.26 -16.19
CA THR A 187 -27.19 -1.11 -15.23
C THR A 187 -27.37 -2.49 -15.85
N ILE A 188 -26.82 -3.50 -15.21
CA ILE A 188 -26.85 -4.88 -15.70
C ILE A 188 -27.89 -5.63 -14.87
N GLU A 189 -28.94 -6.09 -15.53
CA GLU A 189 -29.87 -7.06 -14.97
C GLU A 189 -29.40 -8.45 -15.36
N ALA A 190 -28.90 -9.22 -14.39
CA ALA A 190 -28.17 -10.47 -14.64
C ALA A 190 -29.07 -11.68 -15.01
N GLY A 191 -30.38 -11.47 -15.13
CA GLY A 191 -31.41 -12.49 -15.34
C GLY A 191 -32.70 -12.10 -14.62
N PHE A 192 -33.67 -13.01 -14.55
CA PHE A 192 -34.94 -12.79 -13.84
C PHE A 192 -35.09 -13.73 -12.64
N MET A 193 -35.24 -13.20 -11.43
CA MET A 193 -35.58 -13.98 -10.22
C MET A 193 -36.92 -14.69 -10.34
N SER A 194 -37.87 -14.12 -11.10
CA SER A 194 -39.17 -14.73 -11.39
C SER A 194 -39.14 -15.82 -12.44
N ASN A 195 -38.01 -16.07 -13.09
CA ASN A 195 -37.86 -17.16 -14.05
C ASN A 195 -37.10 -18.32 -13.41
N GLN A 196 -37.66 -19.52 -13.52
CA GLN A 196 -37.11 -20.70 -12.87
C GLN A 196 -35.71 -21.06 -13.39
N LYS A 197 -35.48 -20.98 -14.69
CA LYS A 197 -34.20 -21.31 -15.32
C LYS A 197 -33.14 -20.30 -14.91
N ASP A 198 -33.44 -19.01 -15.05
CA ASP A 198 -32.51 -17.95 -14.65
C ASP A 198 -32.18 -18.03 -13.17
N SER A 199 -33.19 -18.21 -12.32
CA SER A 199 -32.99 -18.31 -10.87
C SER A 199 -32.10 -19.49 -10.46
N VAL A 200 -32.19 -20.63 -11.16
CA VAL A 200 -31.30 -21.77 -10.94
C VAL A 200 -29.87 -21.40 -11.35
N LEU A 201 -29.68 -20.82 -12.54
CA LEU A 201 -28.35 -20.38 -13.00
C LEU A 201 -27.74 -19.33 -12.06
N LEU A 202 -28.51 -18.34 -11.61
CA LEU A 202 -28.06 -17.29 -10.68
C LEU A 202 -27.63 -17.85 -9.32
N ALA A 203 -28.14 -19.01 -8.91
CA ALA A 203 -27.69 -19.70 -7.71
C ALA A 203 -26.32 -20.37 -7.89
N GLU A 204 -25.95 -20.73 -9.12
CA GLU A 204 -24.69 -21.40 -9.45
C GLU A 204 -23.48 -20.44 -9.37
N PRO A 205 -22.46 -20.75 -8.56
CA PRO A 205 -21.24 -19.92 -8.49
C PRO A 205 -20.53 -19.77 -9.85
N ALA A 206 -20.44 -20.85 -10.63
CA ALA A 206 -19.78 -20.83 -11.93
C ALA A 206 -20.46 -19.87 -12.92
N PHE A 207 -21.79 -19.75 -12.85
CA PHE A 207 -22.51 -18.78 -13.68
C PHE A 207 -22.25 -17.34 -13.22
N ARG A 208 -22.20 -17.08 -11.91
CA ARG A 208 -21.85 -15.75 -11.36
C ARG A 208 -20.41 -15.33 -11.73
N GLU A 209 -19.48 -16.28 -11.71
CA GLU A 209 -18.10 -16.07 -12.20
C GLU A 209 -18.09 -15.76 -13.70
N ALA A 210 -18.91 -16.45 -14.50
CA ALA A 210 -19.04 -16.19 -15.93
C ALA A 210 -19.61 -14.79 -16.23
N LEU A 211 -20.60 -14.33 -15.46
CA LEU A 211 -21.11 -12.96 -15.52
C LEU A 211 -19.98 -11.95 -15.24
N ALA A 212 -19.26 -12.11 -14.13
CA ALA A 212 -18.14 -11.25 -13.77
C ALA A 212 -17.05 -11.24 -14.86
N GLN A 213 -16.72 -12.40 -15.44
CA GLN A 213 -15.76 -12.50 -16.54
C GLN A 213 -16.25 -11.78 -17.80
N GLY A 214 -17.53 -11.91 -18.15
CA GLY A 214 -18.14 -11.22 -19.28
C GLY A 214 -18.06 -9.70 -19.13
N ILE A 215 -18.39 -9.20 -17.95
CA ILE A 215 -18.31 -7.77 -17.61
C ILE A 215 -16.85 -7.28 -17.67
N ASN A 216 -15.91 -8.01 -17.07
CA ASN A 216 -14.48 -7.71 -17.15
C ASN A 216 -14.00 -7.59 -18.60
N ASN A 217 -14.33 -8.57 -19.44
CA ASN A 217 -13.96 -8.57 -20.86
C ASN A 217 -14.55 -7.36 -21.59
N GLY A 218 -15.80 -6.98 -21.28
CA GLY A 218 -16.44 -5.79 -21.85
C GLY A 218 -15.76 -4.49 -21.44
N ILE A 219 -15.37 -4.35 -20.17
CA ILE A 219 -14.62 -3.18 -19.67
C ILE A 219 -13.26 -3.06 -20.36
N LEU A 220 -12.51 -4.17 -20.46
CA LEU A 220 -11.20 -4.17 -21.12
C LEU A 220 -11.30 -3.84 -22.61
N ALA A 221 -12.37 -4.29 -23.28
CA ALA A 221 -12.64 -3.95 -24.68
C ALA A 221 -13.00 -2.46 -24.84
N PHE A 222 -13.79 -1.90 -23.93
CA PHE A 222 -14.17 -0.48 -23.94
C PHE A 222 -12.98 0.44 -23.65
N ALA A 223 -12.08 0.03 -22.75
CA ALA A 223 -10.97 0.84 -22.26
C ALA A 223 -9.60 0.19 -22.56
N PRO A 224 -9.19 0.09 -23.84
CA PRO A 224 -7.92 -0.56 -24.23
C PRO A 224 -6.67 0.10 -23.62
N GLN A 225 -6.77 1.36 -23.17
CA GLN A 225 -5.72 2.05 -22.43
C GLN A 225 -5.35 1.39 -21.09
N ILE A 226 -6.21 0.53 -20.51
CA ILE A 226 -5.91 -0.21 -19.28
C ILE A 226 -4.62 -1.02 -19.43
N ALA A 227 -4.42 -1.71 -20.56
CA ALA A 227 -3.21 -2.50 -20.82
C ALA A 227 -1.93 -1.64 -20.83
N LYS A 228 -2.02 -0.43 -21.41
CA LYS A 228 -0.92 0.54 -21.39
C LYS A 228 -0.64 1.04 -19.97
N LEU A 229 -1.67 1.39 -19.20
CA LEU A 229 -1.53 1.85 -17.82
C LEU A 229 -0.92 0.77 -16.92
N ARG A 230 -1.31 -0.49 -17.09
CA ARG A 230 -0.73 -1.64 -16.39
C ARG A 230 0.77 -1.78 -16.65
N THR A 231 1.18 -1.62 -17.90
CA THR A 231 2.59 -1.68 -18.30
C THR A 231 3.39 -0.52 -17.67
N GLN A 232 2.82 0.68 -17.67
CA GLN A 232 3.42 1.86 -17.04
C GLN A 232 3.56 1.69 -15.52
N GLU A 233 2.55 1.11 -14.88
CA GLU A 233 2.57 0.85 -13.43
C GLU A 233 3.65 -0.17 -13.08
N LEU A 234 3.74 -1.26 -13.84
CA LEU A 234 4.81 -2.24 -13.65
C LEU A 234 6.21 -1.61 -13.80
N ALA A 235 6.40 -0.78 -14.83
CA ALA A 235 7.65 -0.06 -15.04
C ALA A 235 7.98 0.89 -13.88
N TYR A 236 6.98 1.60 -13.35
CA TYR A 236 7.10 2.44 -12.17
C TYR A 236 7.53 1.64 -10.94
N GLN A 237 6.87 0.50 -10.67
CA GLN A 237 7.20 -0.37 -9.53
C GLN A 237 8.62 -0.94 -9.62
N VAL A 238 9.05 -1.36 -10.82
CA VAL A 238 10.43 -1.82 -11.06
C VAL A 238 11.43 -0.68 -10.82
N ALA A 239 11.14 0.54 -11.29
CA ALA A 239 11.99 1.69 -11.04
C ALA A 239 12.11 2.01 -9.54
N GLN A 240 11.00 1.97 -8.80
CA GLN A 240 10.99 2.17 -7.35
C GLN A 240 11.74 1.07 -6.59
N ALA A 241 11.62 -0.19 -7.02
CA ALA A 241 12.38 -1.29 -6.44
C ALA A 241 13.89 -1.11 -6.64
N LYS A 242 14.32 -0.77 -7.87
CA LYS A 242 15.73 -0.47 -8.18
C LYS A 242 16.26 0.71 -7.34
N ALA A 243 15.49 1.79 -7.23
CA ALA A 243 15.86 2.95 -6.43
C ALA A 243 16.01 2.60 -4.93
N ARG A 244 15.10 1.79 -4.38
CA ARG A 244 15.20 1.29 -2.99
C ARG A 244 16.45 0.43 -2.78
N ALA A 245 16.71 -0.51 -3.69
CA ALA A 245 17.91 -1.36 -3.62
C ALA A 245 19.21 -0.54 -3.70
N ALA A 246 19.27 0.45 -4.59
CA ALA A 246 20.42 1.35 -4.70
C ALA A 246 20.68 2.14 -3.40
N ARG A 247 19.61 2.68 -2.77
CA ARG A 247 19.73 3.37 -1.47
C ARG A 247 20.22 2.44 -0.36
N GLN A 248 19.72 1.20 -0.32
CA GLN A 248 20.19 0.20 0.65
C GLN A 248 21.67 -0.13 0.45
N LEU A 249 22.10 -0.35 -0.80
CA LEU A 249 23.50 -0.61 -1.11
C LEU A 249 24.40 0.58 -0.74
N ALA A 250 23.96 1.81 -1.04
CA ALA A 250 24.68 3.02 -0.65
C ALA A 250 24.81 3.14 0.88
N ALA A 251 23.74 2.84 1.63
CA ALA A 251 23.77 2.84 3.09
C ALA A 251 24.72 1.77 3.67
N ILE A 252 24.78 0.57 3.07
CA ILE A 252 25.73 -0.48 3.47
C ILE A 252 27.17 -0.02 3.21
N ARG A 253 27.45 0.50 2.02
CA ARG A 253 28.79 1.01 1.66
C ARG A 253 29.23 2.16 2.57
N ALA A 254 28.33 3.09 2.90
CA ALA A 254 28.62 4.18 3.82
C ALA A 254 29.02 3.68 5.22
N ARG A 255 28.33 2.66 5.74
CA ARG A 255 28.67 2.03 7.03
C ARG A 255 30.02 1.32 7.00
N GLN A 256 30.33 0.59 5.93
CA GLN A 256 31.63 -0.06 5.75
C GLN A 256 32.77 0.96 5.65
N GLY A 257 32.55 2.06 4.91
CA GLY A 257 33.50 3.17 4.80
C GLY A 257 33.76 3.85 6.15
N ALA A 258 32.72 4.11 6.94
CA ALA A 258 32.86 4.68 8.29
C ALA A 258 33.72 3.80 9.20
N GLY A 259 33.50 2.48 9.19
CA GLY A 259 34.31 1.53 9.95
C GLY A 259 35.79 1.52 9.51
N LEU A 260 36.06 1.59 8.20
CA LEU A 260 37.44 1.67 7.70
C LEU A 260 38.16 2.95 8.15
N VAL A 261 37.46 4.09 8.21
CA VAL A 261 38.01 5.35 8.71
C VAL A 261 38.28 5.27 10.22
N GLU A 262 37.37 4.71 11.02
CA GLU A 262 37.55 4.52 12.46
C GLU A 262 38.79 3.65 12.77
N TRP A 263 38.91 2.48 12.11
CA TRP A 263 40.07 1.61 12.28
C TRP A 263 41.35 2.23 11.73
N GLY A 264 41.28 2.98 10.63
CA GLY A 264 42.41 3.74 10.10
C GLY A 264 42.95 4.75 11.11
N LEU A 265 42.07 5.50 11.77
CA LEU A 265 42.43 6.45 12.83
C LEU A 265 43.09 5.74 14.02
N VAL A 266 42.54 4.60 14.45
CA VAL A 266 43.14 3.78 15.51
C VAL A 266 44.55 3.32 15.12
N LEU A 267 44.74 2.82 13.89
CA LEU A 267 46.05 2.37 13.41
C LEU A 267 47.06 3.52 13.32
N VAL A 268 46.65 4.71 12.88
CA VAL A 268 47.50 5.91 12.86
C VAL A 268 47.90 6.30 14.28
N ILE A 269 46.96 6.32 15.24
CA ILE A 269 47.26 6.62 16.64
C ILE A 269 48.24 5.60 17.22
N LEU A 270 48.02 4.30 16.98
CA LEU A 270 48.92 3.24 17.42
C LEU A 270 50.32 3.39 16.81
N ALA A 271 50.43 3.74 15.53
CA ALA A 271 51.70 3.99 14.86
C ALA A 271 52.44 5.19 15.46
N VAL A 272 51.73 6.29 15.77
CA VAL A 272 52.30 7.47 16.43
C VAL A 272 52.79 7.12 17.84
N LEU A 273 51.99 6.40 18.63
CA LEU A 273 52.38 5.96 19.98
C LEU A 273 53.60 5.03 19.95
N PHE A 274 53.62 4.06 19.03
CA PHE A 274 54.77 3.18 18.83
C PHE A 274 56.02 3.98 18.47
N PHE A 275 55.90 4.94 17.56
CA PHE A 275 57.01 5.82 17.17
C PHE A 275 57.54 6.63 18.35
N LEU A 276 56.65 7.26 19.13
CA LEU A 276 57.02 8.00 20.34
C LEU A 276 57.75 7.12 21.35
N ALA A 277 57.31 5.87 21.56
CA ALA A 277 57.96 4.92 22.46
C ALA A 277 59.38 4.55 22.00
N VAL A 278 59.55 4.25 20.71
CA VAL A 278 60.87 3.95 20.12
C VAL A 278 61.80 5.18 20.19
N TYR A 279 61.27 6.38 19.97
CA TYR A 279 62.05 7.62 19.96
C TYR A 279 62.44 8.10 21.37
N GLN A 280 61.59 7.88 22.38
CA GLN A 280 61.96 8.09 23.78
C GLN A 280 63.06 7.13 24.23
N ASP A 281 63.09 5.90 23.72
CA ASP A 281 64.13 4.93 24.03
C ASP A 281 65.46 5.21 23.29
N THR A 282 65.43 5.83 22.10
CA THR A 282 66.65 6.30 21.40
C THR A 282 67.20 7.60 21.97
N LEU A 283 66.34 8.59 22.29
CA LEU A 283 66.74 9.81 23.00
C LEU A 283 67.18 9.51 24.43
N GLY A 284 66.50 8.60 25.14
CA GLY A 284 66.87 8.14 26.47
C GLY A 284 68.24 7.45 26.49
N ARG A 285 68.56 6.66 25.45
CA ARG A 285 69.90 6.08 25.26
C ARG A 285 70.96 7.13 24.90
N GLY A 286 70.63 8.15 24.10
CA GLY A 286 71.52 9.28 23.79
C GLY A 286 71.80 10.21 24.97
N LEU A 287 70.79 10.51 25.79
CA LEU A 287 70.94 11.27 27.03
C LEU A 287 71.74 10.48 28.07
N ARG A 288 71.50 9.16 28.20
CA ARG A 288 72.32 8.29 29.07
C ARG A 288 73.79 8.23 28.65
N TRP A 289 74.08 8.35 27.35
CA TRP A 289 75.46 8.44 26.85
C TRP A 289 76.10 9.81 27.14
N SER A 290 75.33 10.91 27.05
CA SER A 290 75.80 12.26 27.39
C SER A 290 76.06 12.44 28.90
N PHE A 291 75.24 11.81 29.75
CA PHE A 291 75.48 11.76 31.19
C PHE A 291 76.63 10.83 31.59
N ALA A 292 76.96 9.81 30.79
CA ALA A 292 78.13 8.96 31.01
C ALA A 292 79.44 9.67 30.63
N GLN A 293 79.45 10.54 29.62
CA GLN A 293 80.61 11.36 29.27
C GLN A 293 80.79 12.60 30.15
N GLY A 294 79.69 13.19 30.65
CA GLY A 294 79.73 14.31 31.60
C GLY A 294 80.24 13.94 33.01
N ARG A 295 80.35 12.64 33.34
CA ARG A 295 80.85 12.17 34.64
C ARG A 295 82.35 11.87 34.70
N ALA A 296 83.09 12.04 33.61
CA ALA A 296 84.53 11.78 33.57
C ALA A 296 85.42 12.99 33.94
N ARG A 297 84.86 14.17 34.26
CA ARG A 297 85.63 15.34 34.71
C ARG A 297 84.88 16.16 35.78
N ALA A 298 85.07 15.81 37.04
CA ALA A 298 85.24 16.75 38.16
C ALA A 298 85.49 15.98 39.47
N PRO A 299 86.50 16.35 40.27
CA PRO A 299 86.78 15.72 41.54
C PRO A 299 85.88 16.23 42.67
N ARG A 300 85.93 15.45 43.75
CA ARG A 300 85.16 15.46 44.99
C ARG A 300 85.26 16.78 45.77
N LEU A 301 84.15 17.21 46.39
CA LEU A 301 84.19 17.73 47.77
C LEU A 301 82.84 17.56 48.49
N ALA A 302 82.95 16.96 49.69
CA ALA A 302 82.08 16.94 50.88
C ALA A 302 80.58 16.61 50.70
N ARG A 303 80.01 15.46 51.13
CA ARG A 303 79.89 14.88 52.50
C ARG A 303 79.39 15.90 53.56
N ARG A 304 78.08 15.92 53.83
CA ARG A 304 77.40 15.30 54.99
C ARG A 304 75.98 15.85 55.20
N GLY A 305 75.06 14.95 55.57
CA GLY A 305 73.63 15.20 55.84
C GLY A 305 72.76 14.49 54.80
N GLY A 306 72.43 13.21 54.87
CA GLY A 306 72.20 12.39 56.07
C GLY A 306 70.70 12.41 56.42
N LEU A 307 69.95 11.49 55.82
CA LEU A 307 68.66 10.95 56.27
C LEU A 307 67.52 11.94 56.63
N ALA A 308 66.52 12.05 55.74
CA ALA A 308 65.08 12.10 56.12
C ALA A 308 64.18 12.20 54.87
N PHE A 309 64.04 11.15 54.06
CA PHE A 309 62.92 11.09 53.11
C PHE A 309 62.51 9.66 52.72
N LEU A 310 62.47 8.76 53.71
CA LEU A 310 61.77 7.48 53.62
C LEU A 310 61.08 7.21 54.96
N ARG A 311 59.86 7.74 55.13
CA ARG A 311 58.76 7.14 55.92
C ARG A 311 57.53 8.06 55.96
N SER A 312 56.64 7.86 55.01
CA SER A 312 55.18 7.93 55.19
C SER A 312 54.56 7.44 53.87
N LEU A 313 54.55 6.12 53.62
CA LEU A 313 53.56 5.16 54.12
C LEU A 313 52.15 5.57 53.66
N THR A 314 51.70 5.11 52.49
CA THR A 314 50.95 3.85 52.21
C THR A 314 49.42 3.96 52.43
N PRO A 315 48.62 3.17 51.68
CA PRO A 315 47.33 3.56 51.16
C PRO A 315 46.13 3.05 51.99
N ALA A 316 44.94 3.60 51.72
CA ALA A 316 43.67 3.09 52.25
C ALA A 316 42.82 2.41 51.15
N PRO A 317 42.07 1.35 51.47
CA PRO A 317 41.42 0.48 50.50
C PRO A 317 39.98 0.94 50.18
N ARG A 318 39.46 0.59 49.00
CA ARG A 318 38.01 0.54 48.75
C ARG A 318 37.62 -0.80 48.14
N GLN A 319 36.88 -1.59 48.92
CA GLN A 319 36.08 -2.72 48.44
C GLN A 319 34.60 -2.28 48.22
N PRO A 320 33.64 -3.19 47.98
CA PRO A 320 33.19 -3.57 46.66
C PRO A 320 31.70 -3.17 46.45
N ARG A 321 31.24 -3.03 45.20
CA ARG A 321 29.79 -2.93 44.94
C ARG A 321 29.29 -4.14 44.16
N ALA A 322 28.35 -4.82 44.80
CA ALA A 322 27.71 -6.05 44.38
C ALA A 322 26.54 -5.81 43.40
N ARG A 323 26.12 -6.95 42.84
CA ARG A 323 25.19 -7.26 41.76
C ARG A 323 23.76 -6.71 41.84
N ARG A 324 23.17 -6.61 40.63
CA ARG A 324 21.79 -6.93 40.17
C ARG A 324 20.58 -6.58 41.06
N ALA A 325 19.62 -5.86 40.48
CA ALA A 325 18.25 -6.36 40.18
C ALA A 325 17.43 -5.34 39.36
N ARG A 326 16.76 -5.80 38.28
CA ARG A 326 15.46 -5.30 37.77
C ARG A 326 14.35 -5.80 38.72
N PRO A 327 13.08 -5.33 38.75
CA PRO A 327 12.23 -4.69 37.71
C PRO A 327 11.57 -3.38 38.26
N SER A 328 10.65 -2.61 37.66
CA SER A 328 9.39 -2.95 36.99
C SER A 328 8.82 -1.78 36.17
N SER A 329 8.09 -2.17 35.14
CA SER A 329 7.11 -1.46 34.31
C SER A 329 6.20 -0.43 34.99
N ALA A 330 6.03 0.72 34.34
CA ALA A 330 4.79 1.50 34.31
C ALA A 330 4.74 2.41 33.07
N PRO A 331 3.91 2.12 32.06
CA PRO A 331 3.52 3.10 31.06
C PRO A 331 2.33 3.92 31.57
N THR A 332 2.46 5.24 31.52
CA THR A 332 1.36 6.20 31.67
C THR A 332 0.25 5.88 30.67
N GLY A 333 -0.91 5.52 31.21
CA GLY A 333 -2.10 5.15 30.46
C GLY A 333 -2.64 6.30 29.62
N ARG A 334 -2.50 6.17 28.30
CA ARG A 334 -3.38 6.86 27.35
C ARG A 334 -4.66 6.02 27.27
N ARG A 335 -5.76 6.54 27.84
CA ARG A 335 -7.09 5.95 27.76
C ARG A 335 -7.48 5.79 26.29
N LEU A 336 -7.63 4.54 25.86
CA LEU A 336 -8.48 4.19 24.72
C LEU A 336 -9.94 4.47 25.13
N PRO A 337 -10.76 5.12 24.28
CA PRO A 337 -12.19 5.11 24.49
C PRO A 337 -12.72 3.68 24.36
N ARG A 338 -13.49 3.32 25.39
CA ARG A 338 -14.17 2.05 25.59
C ARG A 338 -15.06 1.75 24.38
N ALA A 339 -14.98 0.52 23.86
CA ALA A 339 -15.99 -0.03 22.97
C ALA A 339 -17.37 0.12 23.63
N THR A 340 -18.22 0.92 23.01
CA THR A 340 -19.66 0.95 23.31
C THR A 340 -20.23 -0.41 22.95
N ARG A 341 -20.83 -1.10 23.94
CA ARG A 341 -21.88 -2.09 23.68
C ARG A 341 -22.93 -1.47 22.76
N PRO A 342 -23.62 -2.24 21.90
CA PRO A 342 -24.70 -1.70 21.07
C PRO A 342 -25.83 -1.23 21.99
N GLY A 343 -25.82 0.07 22.26
CA GLY A 343 -26.91 0.78 22.91
C GLY A 343 -28.03 0.92 21.90
N SER A 344 -29.24 0.68 22.40
CA SER A 344 -30.52 0.83 21.72
C SER A 344 -30.61 2.12 20.87
N PRO A 345 -31.36 2.10 19.75
CA PRO A 345 -31.47 3.25 18.85
C PRO A 345 -31.96 4.51 19.58
N PRO A 346 -31.49 5.70 19.16
CA PRO A 346 -31.82 6.96 19.81
C PRO A 346 -33.34 7.27 19.74
N PRO A 347 -33.89 8.06 20.68
CA PRO A 347 -35.33 8.22 20.90
C PRO A 347 -36.10 8.93 19.77
N ALA A 348 -35.43 9.34 18.69
CA ALA A 348 -36.01 10.04 17.55
C ALA A 348 -36.81 9.14 16.58
N TRP A 349 -36.91 7.83 16.84
CA TRP A 349 -37.60 6.87 15.96
C TRP A 349 -38.88 6.29 16.54
N ARG A 350 -39.42 6.89 17.61
CA ARG A 350 -40.80 6.64 18.06
C ARG A 350 -41.73 7.68 17.45
N ARG A 351 -41.90 7.65 16.11
CA ARG A 351 -42.99 8.25 15.32
C ARG A 351 -42.61 8.17 13.83
N ALA A 352 -42.61 6.97 13.28
CA ALA A 352 -42.81 6.77 11.86
C ALA A 352 -43.92 5.71 11.75
N GLY A 353 -45.10 6.16 11.32
CA GLY A 353 -46.24 5.27 11.07
C GLY A 353 -45.93 4.30 9.92
N PRO A 354 -46.76 3.27 9.73
CA PRO A 354 -46.57 2.31 8.65
C PRO A 354 -46.86 3.01 7.32
N GLY A 355 -45.82 3.32 6.54
CA GLY A 355 -46.01 3.82 5.18
C GLY A 355 -45.00 4.89 4.78
N THR A 356 -43.81 4.45 4.39
CA THR A 356 -43.01 4.99 3.28
C THR A 356 -41.87 4.00 3.05
N ARG A 357 -42.16 2.95 2.28
CA ARG A 357 -41.11 2.14 1.65
C ARG A 357 -40.52 2.97 0.50
N PRO A 358 -39.21 2.94 0.24
CA PRO A 358 -38.68 3.46 -1.01
C PRO A 358 -39.39 2.74 -2.18
N GLN A 359 -39.93 3.52 -3.12
CA GLN A 359 -40.70 3.00 -4.24
C GLN A 359 -39.82 2.15 -5.16
N ARG A 360 -40.36 1.01 -5.59
CA ARG A 360 -39.77 0.20 -6.66
C ARG A 360 -39.86 0.97 -7.97
N VAL A 361 -39.02 0.61 -8.93
CA VAL A 361 -39.06 1.03 -10.36
C VAL A 361 -40.47 1.04 -10.96
N ALA A 362 -41.40 0.26 -10.38
CA ALA A 362 -42.80 0.14 -10.77
C ALA A 362 -43.71 1.38 -10.58
N GLU A 363 -43.26 2.51 -10.03
CA GLU A 363 -44.17 3.65 -9.70
C GLU A 363 -43.88 5.00 -10.40
N MET A 364 -42.91 5.10 -11.33
CA MET A 364 -42.52 6.39 -11.93
C MET A 364 -43.12 6.73 -13.31
N VAL A 365 -44.10 5.95 -13.82
CA VAL A 365 -44.71 6.22 -15.14
C VAL A 365 -46.25 6.26 -15.06
N HIS A 366 -46.82 7.36 -14.56
CA HIS A 366 -47.82 8.18 -15.27
C HIS A 366 -48.32 9.37 -14.42
N PRO A 367 -48.72 10.51 -15.04
CA PRO A 367 -49.31 11.67 -14.37
C PRO A 367 -50.77 11.41 -13.99
N ASP A 368 -51.22 12.12 -12.95
CA ASP A 368 -52.58 12.14 -12.42
C ASP A 368 -53.68 12.00 -13.49
N ASP A 369 -54.64 11.12 -13.23
CA ASP A 369 -56.07 11.43 -13.41
C ASP A 369 -56.92 10.56 -12.49
N GLY A 370 -57.67 11.22 -11.61
CA GLY A 370 -58.49 10.59 -10.60
C GLY A 370 -59.74 9.92 -11.16
N HIS A 371 -60.11 8.76 -10.60
CA HIS A 371 -61.47 8.45 -10.11
C HIS A 371 -61.55 7.04 -9.48
N ARG A 372 -61.94 7.03 -8.19
CA ARG A 372 -62.72 6.03 -7.42
C ARG A 372 -62.46 4.51 -7.57
N HIS A 373 -61.99 3.95 -6.45
CA HIS A 373 -62.19 2.60 -5.90
C HIS A 373 -63.07 1.59 -6.67
N ARG A 374 -62.46 0.47 -7.07
CA ARG A 374 -62.95 -0.90 -6.79
C ARG A 374 -61.80 -1.91 -6.82
N ARG A 375 -61.81 -2.84 -5.86
CA ARG A 375 -60.81 -3.90 -5.66
C ARG A 375 -60.80 -4.85 -6.87
N GLY A 376 -59.64 -5.00 -7.49
CA GLY A 376 -59.32 -6.05 -8.47
C GLY A 376 -57.82 -6.03 -8.76
N ARG A 377 -57.12 -7.13 -8.49
CA ARG A 377 -55.72 -7.31 -8.91
C ARG A 377 -55.74 -7.56 -10.42
N GLY A 378 -55.32 -6.56 -11.19
CA GLY A 378 -55.08 -6.63 -12.63
C GLY A 378 -54.14 -5.49 -12.97
N SER A 379 -52.93 -5.81 -13.41
CA SER A 379 -51.94 -4.83 -13.84
C SER A 379 -52.20 -4.47 -15.30
N VAL A 380 -52.17 -3.17 -15.59
CA VAL A 380 -52.44 -2.53 -16.88
C VAL A 380 -51.27 -2.75 -17.85
N TYR A 381 -51.04 -4.00 -18.26
CA TYR A 381 -50.11 -4.37 -19.33
C TYR A 381 -50.70 -5.47 -20.23
N ASP A 382 -51.98 -5.34 -20.56
CA ASP A 382 -52.61 -6.11 -21.65
C ASP A 382 -52.29 -5.53 -23.05
N ASP A 383 -51.40 -4.54 -23.18
CA ASP A 383 -51.23 -3.85 -24.47
C ASP A 383 -49.81 -3.37 -24.76
N LEU A 384 -48.84 -4.29 -24.86
CA LEU A 384 -47.62 -4.08 -25.68
C LEU A 384 -47.08 -5.44 -26.16
N SER A 385 -47.74 -6.00 -27.18
CA SER A 385 -47.15 -6.95 -28.11
C SER A 385 -46.81 -6.23 -29.41
N LEU A 386 -45.53 -5.87 -29.60
CA LEU A 386 -44.91 -5.68 -30.92
C LEU A 386 -43.49 -6.23 -30.89
#